data_AF-A0A7V3SZP1-F1
#
_entry.id   AF-A0A7V3SZP1-F1
#
_cell.length_a   1.000
_cell.length_b   1.000
_cell.length_c   1.000
_cell.angle_alpha   90.00
_cell.angle_beta   90.00
_cell.angle_gamma   90.00
#
_symmetry.space_group_name_H-M   'P 1'
#
loop_
_entity.id
_entity.type
_entity.pdbx_description
1 polymer ?
#
loop_
_entity_poly.entity_id
_entity_poly.type
_entity_poly.pdbx_seq_one_letter_code
_entity_poly.pdbx_strand_id
1 'polypeptide(L)'
;MAKQSVILELDRPRSLRFGLNALVRIEEMIGKPISRLDLDNISVKDMRTIIYAGLFYDDKNLTPEKVGELIDDFSDINTVAEKLSEAMTEAFGRKNGKKPTAGKEKTGTGTGS
;
A
#
# COMPACT_ATOMS: atom_id res chain seq x y z
N MET A 1 -15.98 10.51 -6.14
CA MET A 1 -14.83 10.74 -5.24
C MET A 1 -13.72 9.76 -5.63
N ALA A 2 -12.51 10.24 -5.92
CA ALA A 2 -11.38 9.36 -6.18
C ALA A 2 -11.09 8.55 -4.91
N LYS A 3 -11.04 7.22 -5.02
CA LYS A 3 -10.68 6.38 -3.87
C LYS A 3 -9.19 6.58 -3.62
N GLN A 4 -8.81 6.79 -2.36
CA GLN A 4 -7.42 7.02 -1.99
C GLN A 4 -6.56 5.80 -2.35
N SER A 5 -5.35 6.05 -2.81
CA SER A 5 -4.35 5.04 -3.15
C SER A 5 -2.96 5.60 -2.91
N VAL A 6 -2.02 4.74 -2.57
CA VAL A 6 -0.60 5.08 -2.46
C VAL A 6 0.13 4.48 -3.65
N ILE A 7 1.11 5.20 -4.19
CA ILE A 7 1.96 4.67 -5.26
C ILE A 7 3.06 3.82 -4.64
N LEU A 8 3.15 2.58 -5.10
CA LEU A 8 4.24 1.65 -4.81
C LEU A 8 5.09 1.50 -6.08
N GLU A 9 6.35 1.88 -6.00
CA GLU A 9 7.31 1.75 -7.10
C GLU A 9 7.80 0.30 -7.14
N LEU A 10 7.45 -0.44 -8.19
CA LEU A 10 7.92 -1.79 -8.48
C LEU A 10 8.54 -1.83 -9.90
N ASP A 11 8.12 -2.77 -10.74
CA ASP A 11 8.42 -2.77 -12.18
C ASP A 11 7.91 -1.50 -12.89
N ARG A 12 6.83 -0.92 -12.35
CA ARG A 12 6.29 0.38 -12.72
C ARG A 12 5.64 1.03 -11.48
N PRO A 13 5.26 2.32 -11.54
CA PRO A 13 4.39 2.90 -10.53
C PRO A 13 3.06 2.15 -10.49
N ARG A 14 2.76 1.47 -9.38
CA ARG A 14 1.51 0.73 -9.18
C ARG A 14 0.64 1.36 -8.11
N SER A 15 -0.67 1.39 -8.35
CA SER A 15 -1.64 1.96 -7.42
C SER A 15 -2.03 0.94 -6.36
N LEU A 16 -1.53 1.12 -5.13
CA LEU A 16 -1.92 0.32 -3.97
C LEU A 16 -3.19 0.89 -3.34
N ARG A 17 -4.29 0.14 -3.43
CA ARG A 17 -5.63 0.62 -3.01
C ARG A 17 -6.44 -0.41 -2.25
N PHE A 18 -6.89 -0.04 -1.05
CA PHE A 18 -7.74 -0.87 -0.21
C PHE A 18 -9.22 -0.45 -0.28
N GLY A 19 -9.92 -0.94 -1.31
CA GLY A 19 -11.39 -0.87 -1.39
C GLY A 19 -12.06 -2.13 -0.84
N LEU A 20 -13.40 -2.14 -0.75
CA LEU A 20 -14.16 -3.27 -0.20
C LEU A 20 -13.75 -4.64 -0.76
N ASN A 21 -13.60 -4.79 -2.09
CA ASN A 21 -13.21 -6.09 -2.64
C ASN A 21 -11.77 -6.49 -2.32
N ALA A 22 -10.87 -5.52 -2.10
CA ALA A 22 -9.51 -5.82 -1.64
C ALA A 22 -9.58 -6.38 -0.20
N LEU A 23 -10.43 -5.79 0.65
CA LEU A 23 -10.64 -6.27 2.01
C LEU A 23 -11.24 -7.68 2.05
N VAL A 24 -12.30 -7.91 1.28
CA VAL A 24 -12.91 -9.25 1.15
C VAL A 24 -11.87 -10.27 0.69
N ARG A 25 -11.06 -9.93 -0.33
CA ARG A 25 -9.98 -10.81 -0.82
C ARG A 25 -8.95 -11.12 0.26
N ILE A 26 -8.56 -10.13 1.07
CA ILE A 26 -7.63 -10.35 2.19
C ILE A 26 -8.24 -11.34 3.19
N GLU A 27 -9.52 -11.15 3.57
CA GLU A 27 -10.21 -12.06 4.49
C GLU A 27 -10.31 -13.48 3.93
N GLU A 28 -10.67 -13.62 2.65
CA GLU A 28 -10.75 -14.91 1.95
C GLU A 28 -9.41 -15.65 1.93
N MET A 29 -8.30 -14.93 1.72
CA MET A 29 -6.98 -15.52 1.58
C MET A 29 -6.28 -15.80 2.92
N ILE A 30 -6.52 -14.95 3.94
CA ILE A 30 -5.94 -15.11 5.28
C ILE A 30 -6.83 -16.01 6.15
N GLY A 31 -8.14 -16.06 5.87
CA GLY A 31 -9.13 -16.80 6.66
C GLY A 31 -9.49 -16.14 7.99
N LYS A 32 -9.25 -14.83 8.12
CA LYS A 32 -9.54 -14.05 9.32
C LYS A 32 -10.19 -12.71 8.94
N PRO A 33 -11.11 -12.18 9.75
CA PRO A 33 -11.65 -10.84 9.54
C PRO A 33 -10.55 -9.77 9.58
N ILE A 34 -10.69 -8.70 8.77
CA ILE A 34 -9.76 -7.56 8.77
C ILE A 34 -9.59 -6.97 10.17
N SER A 35 -10.68 -6.91 10.95
CA SER A 35 -10.68 -6.38 12.32
C SER A 35 -9.82 -7.16 13.30
N ARG A 36 -9.38 -8.38 12.93
CA ARG A 36 -8.50 -9.24 13.73
C ARG A 36 -7.07 -9.30 13.18
N LEU A 37 -6.76 -8.58 12.11
CA LEU A 37 -5.39 -8.48 11.60
C LEU A 37 -4.61 -7.49 12.46
N ASP A 38 -3.51 -7.96 13.02
CA ASP A 38 -2.51 -7.11 13.65
C ASP A 38 -1.48 -6.71 12.60
N LEU A 39 -1.64 -5.50 12.04
CA LEU A 39 -0.77 -4.99 10.97
C LEU A 39 0.70 -4.82 11.43
N ASP A 40 0.95 -4.67 12.73
CA ASP A 40 2.29 -4.51 13.29
C ASP A 40 3.02 -5.86 13.41
N ASN A 41 2.27 -6.97 13.49
CA ASN A 41 2.81 -8.34 13.66
C ASN A 41 2.28 -9.32 12.61
N ILE A 42 2.18 -8.90 11.35
CA ILE A 42 1.82 -9.79 10.24
C ILE A 42 3.00 -10.67 9.80
N SER A 43 2.70 -11.88 9.34
CA SER A 43 3.69 -12.71 8.67
C SER A 43 4.03 -12.13 7.28
N VAL A 44 5.20 -12.48 6.72
CA VAL A 44 5.58 -12.10 5.34
C VAL A 44 4.54 -12.59 4.33
N LYS A 45 3.93 -13.76 4.57
CA LYS A 45 2.84 -14.30 3.74
C LYS A 45 1.60 -13.40 3.78
N ASP A 46 1.22 -12.92 4.97
CA ASP A 46 0.08 -12.04 5.14
C ASP A 46 0.35 -10.68 4.50
N MET A 47 1.56 -10.11 4.70
CA MET A 47 1.99 -8.88 4.03
C MET A 47 1.88 -8.99 2.52
N ARG A 48 2.46 -10.04 1.93
CA ARG A 48 2.37 -10.34 0.48
C ARG A 48 0.92 -10.44 0.01
N THR A 49 0.06 -11.11 0.79
CA THR A 49 -1.37 -11.28 0.49
C THR A 49 -2.10 -9.94 0.50
N ILE A 50 -1.81 -9.09 1.48
CA ILE A 50 -2.42 -7.77 1.61
C ILE A 50 -2.01 -6.86 0.44
N ILE A 51 -0.72 -6.82 0.10
CA ILE A 51 -0.22 -6.02 -1.03
C ILE A 51 -0.84 -6.51 -2.34
N TYR A 52 -0.85 -7.83 -2.55
CA TYR A 52 -1.52 -8.44 -3.70
C TYR A 52 -2.97 -7.99 -3.84
N ALA A 53 -3.75 -8.02 -2.75
CA ALA A 53 -5.13 -7.57 -2.79
C ALA A 53 -5.27 -6.07 -3.10
N GLY A 54 -4.33 -5.26 -2.62
CA GLY A 54 -4.27 -3.82 -2.91
C GLY A 54 -3.88 -3.49 -4.35
N LEU A 55 -3.05 -4.33 -4.98
CA LEU A 55 -2.62 -4.20 -6.38
C LEU A 55 -3.57 -4.86 -7.38
N PHE A 56 -4.48 -5.72 -6.93
CA PHE A 56 -5.38 -6.48 -7.82
C PHE A 56 -6.22 -5.60 -8.77
N TYR A 57 -6.52 -4.36 -8.38
CA TYR A 57 -7.23 -3.41 -9.25
C TYR A 57 -6.34 -2.76 -10.31
N ASP A 58 -5.05 -2.60 -10.01
CA ASP A 58 -4.04 -2.08 -10.93
C ASP A 58 -3.69 -3.13 -11.99
N ASP A 59 -3.67 -4.41 -11.61
CA ASP A 59 -3.40 -5.52 -12.51
C ASP A 59 -4.08 -6.82 -12.03
N LYS A 60 -5.12 -7.24 -12.76
CA LYS A 60 -5.94 -8.41 -12.41
C LYS A 60 -5.24 -9.75 -12.67
N ASN A 61 -4.12 -9.73 -13.42
CA ASN A 61 -3.35 -10.93 -13.75
C ASN A 61 -2.25 -11.21 -12.72
N LEU A 62 -2.06 -10.34 -11.74
CA LEU A 62 -1.12 -10.58 -10.63
C LEU A 62 -1.51 -11.83 -9.85
N THR A 63 -0.47 -12.48 -9.32
CA THR A 63 -0.57 -13.55 -8.32
C THR A 63 0.22 -13.13 -7.08
N PRO A 64 -0.06 -13.71 -5.89
CA PRO A 64 0.73 -13.44 -4.69
C PRO A 64 2.21 -13.72 -4.89
N GLU A 65 2.55 -14.81 -5.60
CA GLU A 65 3.92 -15.18 -5.93
C GLU A 65 4.57 -14.09 -6.78
N LYS A 66 3.89 -13.60 -7.82
CA LYS A 66 4.42 -12.54 -8.67
C LYS A 66 4.62 -11.23 -7.92
N VAL A 67 3.76 -10.90 -6.96
CA VAL A 67 3.96 -9.75 -6.07
C VAL A 67 5.23 -9.93 -5.23
N GLY A 68 5.49 -11.13 -4.72
CA GLY A 68 6.74 -11.43 -4.02
C GLY A 68 7.96 -11.19 -4.91
N GLU A 69 7.97 -11.74 -6.12
CA GLU A 69 9.03 -11.53 -7.10
C GLU A 69 9.24 -10.04 -7.42
N LEU A 70 8.16 -9.28 -7.62
CA LEU A 70 8.25 -7.84 -7.91
C LEU A 70 8.86 -7.06 -6.73
N ILE A 71 8.53 -7.45 -5.50
CA ILE A 71 9.11 -6.83 -4.30
C ILE A 71 10.60 -7.15 -4.22
N ASP A 72 10.99 -8.41 -4.44
CA ASP A 72 12.40 -8.85 -4.39
C ASP A 72 13.24 -8.19 -5.50
N ASP A 73 12.68 -8.01 -6.70
CA ASP A 73 13.40 -7.47 -7.87
C ASP A 73 13.51 -5.93 -7.86
N PHE A 74 12.51 -5.22 -7.32
CA PHE A 74 12.37 -3.77 -7.49
C PHE A 74 12.24 -2.97 -6.19
N SER A 75 12.17 -3.63 -5.03
CA SER A 75 11.98 -2.97 -3.74
C SER A 75 12.62 -3.77 -2.58
N ASP A 76 12.18 -3.49 -1.36
CA ASP A 76 12.57 -4.20 -0.16
C ASP A 76 11.40 -4.27 0.84
N ILE A 77 11.50 -5.20 1.79
CA ILE A 77 10.42 -5.46 2.76
C ILE A 77 10.08 -4.23 3.63
N ASN A 78 11.04 -3.37 3.94
CA ASN A 78 10.81 -2.20 4.79
C ASN A 78 10.06 -1.12 4.00
N THR A 79 10.53 -0.81 2.79
CA THR A 79 9.87 0.15 1.89
C THR A 79 8.43 -0.25 1.62
N VAL A 80 8.20 -1.53 1.38
CA VAL A 80 6.88 -2.09 1.13
C VAL A 80 5.99 -2.03 2.37
N ALA A 81 6.52 -2.34 3.55
CA ALA A 81 5.79 -2.24 4.81
C ALA A 81 5.36 -0.80 5.13
N GLU A 82 6.25 0.18 4.89
CA GLU A 82 5.93 1.61 5.04
C GLU A 82 4.78 2.03 4.12
N LYS A 83 4.84 1.62 2.84
CA LYS A 83 3.81 1.93 1.84
C LYS A 83 2.49 1.25 2.14
N LEU A 84 2.53 0.03 2.66
CA LEU A 84 1.36 -0.68 3.15
C LEU A 84 0.69 0.11 4.29
N SER A 85 1.45 0.53 5.30
CA SER A 85 0.96 1.32 6.43
C SER A 85 0.38 2.68 6.00
N GLU A 86 1.04 3.36 5.06
CA GLU A 86 0.54 4.60 4.44
C GLU A 86 -0.81 4.37 3.75
N ALA A 87 -0.93 3.31 2.94
CA ALA A 87 -2.13 3.00 2.19
C ALA A 87 -3.31 2.59 3.11
N MET A 88 -3.04 1.84 4.17
CA MET A 88 -4.04 1.48 5.18
C MET A 88 -4.50 2.73 5.95
N THR A 89 -3.59 3.64 6.29
CA THR A 89 -3.93 4.93 6.92
C THR A 89 -4.78 5.80 6.00
N GLU A 90 -4.50 5.85 4.70
CA GLU A 90 -5.35 6.59 3.75
C GLU A 90 -6.73 5.96 3.55
N ALA A 91 -6.82 4.63 3.63
CA ALA A 91 -8.07 3.89 3.51
C ALA A 91 -8.96 4.00 4.77
N PHE A 92 -8.37 3.96 5.97
CA PHE A 92 -9.09 3.80 7.25
C PHE A 92 -8.83 4.89 8.29
N GLY A 93 -7.72 5.62 8.19
CA GLY A 93 -7.27 6.63 9.15
C GLY A 93 -8.07 7.92 9.17
N ARG A 94 -9.12 8.06 8.34
CA ARG A 94 -10.09 9.17 8.48
C ARG A 94 -11.07 8.92 9.62
N LYS A 95 -10.57 8.97 10.85
CA LYS A 95 -11.33 9.52 11.98
C LYS A 95 -10.81 10.94 12.24
N ASN A 96 -11.62 11.91 11.83
CA ASN A 96 -11.51 13.36 12.03
C ASN A 96 -10.58 14.14 11.08
N GLY A 97 -11.15 15.19 10.48
CA GLY A 97 -10.56 15.95 9.39
C GLY A 97 -9.27 16.68 9.75
N LYS A 98 -8.19 16.27 9.10
CA LYS A 98 -7.13 17.14 8.56
C LYS A 98 -6.32 16.29 7.58
N LYS A 99 -6.29 16.70 6.30
CA LYS A 99 -5.31 16.19 5.32
C LYS A 99 -3.91 16.55 5.83
N PRO A 100 -2.95 15.62 5.95
CA PRO A 100 -1.55 15.98 5.89
C PRO A 100 -1.23 16.23 4.41
N THR A 101 -1.12 17.51 4.07
CA THR A 101 -0.51 17.97 2.82
C THR A 101 0.95 17.53 2.78
N ALA A 102 1.28 16.54 1.95
CA ALA A 102 2.64 16.31 1.50
C ALA A 102 2.96 17.31 0.37
N GLY A 103 3.30 18.54 0.76
CA GLY A 103 4.01 19.47 -0.12
C GLY A 103 5.47 19.04 -0.21
N LYS A 104 5.84 18.32 -1.26
CA LYS A 104 7.23 18.31 -1.73
C LYS A 104 7.44 19.61 -2.50
N GLU A 105 8.13 20.57 -1.90
CA GLU A 105 8.85 21.60 -2.65
C GLU A 105 10.29 21.64 -2.15
N LYS A 106 11.16 20.94 -2.88
CA LYS A 106 12.60 21.22 -2.93
C LYS A 106 12.85 22.00 -4.23
N THR A 107 12.98 23.32 -4.13
CA THR A 107 13.70 24.22 -5.05
C THR A 107 13.91 25.52 -4.26
N GLY A 108 15.06 26.17 -4.15
CA GLY A 108 16.38 26.03 -4.70
C GLY A 108 17.23 27.10 -4.00
N THR A 109 18.54 26.86 -3.97
CA THR A 109 19.60 27.78 -3.54
C THR A 109 19.56 29.10 -4.29
N GLY A 110 19.81 30.24 -3.61
CA GLY A 110 20.01 31.54 -4.24
C GLY A 110 20.55 32.60 -3.28
N THR A 111 21.86 32.82 -3.35
CA THR A 111 22.65 33.91 -2.74
C THR A 111 22.40 35.27 -3.44
N GLY A 112 22.56 36.37 -2.70
CA GLY A 112 22.64 37.76 -3.20
C GLY A 112 21.50 38.62 -2.63
N SER A 113 21.69 39.78 -2.01
CA SER A 113 22.79 40.75 -2.02
C SER A 113 22.92 41.44 -0.65
#